data_AF-A0A7J7R575-F1
#
_entry.id   AF-A0A7J7R575-F1
#
_cell.length_a   1.000
_cell.length_b   1.000
_cell.length_c   1.000
_cell.angle_alpha   90.00
_cell.angle_beta   90.00
_cell.angle_gamma   90.00
#
_symmetry.space_group_name_H-M   'P 1'
#
loop_
_entity.id
_entity.type
_entity.pdbx_description
1 polymer ?
#
loop_
_entity_poly.entity_id
_entity_poly.type
_entity_poly.pdbx_seq_one_letter_code
_entity_poly.pdbx_strand_id
1 'polypeptide(L)'
;MDLAGGGSSFQSDLDFCPDCGSVLPLPGTQEAVTCARCGFAIHVRDFEGKVVRTAVVDRRCARCGHEGMAYRTRQMRSADEGQTVFFTCTRCKFQEKEDS
;
A
#
# COMPACT_ATOMS: atom_id res chain seq x y z
N MET A 1 -42.61 -8.95 -2.08
CA MET A 1 -41.84 -7.77 -2.50
C MET A 1 -40.45 -7.92 -1.92
N ASP A 2 -39.49 -8.01 -2.82
CA ASP A 2 -38.13 -8.49 -2.65
C ASP A 2 -37.24 -7.58 -1.80
N LEU A 3 -36.25 -8.24 -1.21
CA LEU A 3 -35.26 -7.77 -0.23
C LEU A 3 -34.41 -6.63 -0.81
N ALA A 4 -34.49 -5.44 -0.21
CA ALA A 4 -33.55 -4.35 -0.46
C ALA A 4 -32.22 -4.63 0.26
N GLY A 5 -31.45 -5.58 -0.28
CA GLY A 5 -30.04 -5.74 0.01
C GLY A 5 -29.29 -4.57 -0.65
N GLY A 6 -28.93 -3.58 0.15
CA GLY A 6 -28.07 -2.47 -0.26
C GLY A 6 -26.71 -3.00 -0.70
N GLY A 7 -26.54 -3.19 -2.01
CA GLY A 7 -25.24 -3.49 -2.60
C GLY A 7 -24.28 -2.34 -2.32
N SER A 8 -23.21 -2.62 -1.57
CA SER A 8 -22.10 -1.68 -1.45
C SER A 8 -21.46 -1.54 -2.83
N SER A 9 -21.55 -0.35 -3.41
CA SER A 9 -21.14 -0.01 -4.78
C SER A 9 -19.62 0.04 -4.99
N PHE A 10 -18.84 -0.64 -4.15
CA PHE A 10 -17.40 -0.71 -4.30
C PHE A 10 -16.96 -2.17 -4.32
N GLN A 11 -16.42 -2.60 -5.46
CA GLN A 11 -15.50 -3.74 -5.50
C GLN A 11 -14.21 -3.28 -4.82
N SER A 12 -14.20 -3.24 -3.48
CA SER A 12 -13.03 -2.81 -2.72
C SER A 12 -12.06 -3.98 -2.58
N ASP A 13 -10.87 -3.82 -3.14
CA ASP A 13 -9.71 -4.63 -2.76
C ASP A 13 -9.55 -4.58 -1.23
N LEU A 14 -9.12 -5.69 -0.61
CA LEU A 14 -8.97 -5.82 0.86
C LEU A 14 -8.04 -4.77 1.50
N ASP A 15 -7.38 -3.92 0.71
CA ASP A 15 -6.66 -2.74 1.18
C ASP A 15 -7.61 -1.60 1.62
N PHE A 16 -8.89 -1.64 1.25
CA PHE A 16 -9.89 -0.62 1.56
C PHE A 16 -11.08 -1.18 2.33
N CYS A 17 -11.56 -0.40 3.29
CA CYS A 17 -12.74 -0.74 4.08
C CYS A 17 -14.00 -0.74 3.18
N PRO A 18 -14.77 -1.85 3.09
CA PRO A 18 -15.95 -1.96 2.23
C PRO A 18 -17.12 -1.05 2.65
N ASP A 19 -17.11 -0.59 3.91
CA ASP A 19 -18.15 0.27 4.47
C ASP A 19 -17.85 1.78 4.29
N CYS A 20 -16.59 2.20 4.48
CA CYS A 20 -16.23 3.62 4.53
C CYS A 20 -15.08 4.05 3.60
N GLY A 21 -14.55 3.12 2.80
CA GLY A 21 -13.50 3.35 1.80
C GLY A 21 -12.12 3.76 2.35
N SER A 22 -11.90 3.71 3.66
CA SER A 22 -10.60 4.05 4.24
C SER A 22 -9.59 2.94 3.98
N VAL A 23 -8.33 3.30 3.73
CA VAL A 23 -7.22 2.33 3.68
C VAL A 23 -7.14 1.60 5.03
N LEU A 24 -7.17 0.28 4.99
CA LEU A 24 -7.05 -0.57 6.17
C LEU A 24 -5.58 -0.68 6.60
N PRO A 25 -5.29 -0.67 7.92
CA PRO A 25 -3.92 -0.80 8.39
C PRO A 25 -3.37 -2.19 8.08
N LEU A 26 -2.07 -2.28 7.79
CA LEU A 26 -1.42 -3.57 7.52
C LEU A 26 -1.59 -4.51 8.72
N PRO A 27 -1.97 -5.79 8.49
CA PRO A 27 -1.99 -6.78 9.54
C PRO A 27 -0.56 -7.00 10.05
N GLY A 28 -0.29 -6.54 11.28
CA GLY A 28 0.95 -6.83 12.01
C GLY A 28 0.84 -8.18 12.72
N THR A 29 0.95 -8.17 14.05
CA THR A 29 0.75 -9.34 14.92
C THR A 29 -0.70 -9.55 15.37
N GLN A 30 -1.66 -8.82 14.79
CA GLN A 30 -3.07 -8.85 15.19
C GLN A 30 -3.85 -9.86 14.34
N GLU A 31 -4.88 -10.48 14.92
CA GLU A 31 -5.72 -11.48 14.23
C GLU A 31 -6.87 -10.87 13.41
N ALA A 32 -7.09 -9.56 13.56
CA ALA A 32 -8.05 -8.78 12.80
C ALA A 32 -7.49 -7.40 12.45
N VAL A 33 -7.85 -6.91 11.27
CA VAL A 33 -7.57 -5.56 10.78
C VAL A 33 -8.80 -4.70 11.00
N THR A 34 -8.67 -3.70 11.86
CA THR A 34 -9.79 -2.80 12.19
C THR A 34 -9.63 -1.46 11.48
N CYS A 35 -10.70 -1.03 10.82
CA CYS A 35 -10.83 0.30 10.25
C CYS A 35 -10.82 1.36 11.36
N ALA A 36 -9.85 2.27 11.32
CA ALA A 36 -9.75 3.39 12.27
C ALA A 36 -10.86 4.45 12.13
N ARG A 37 -11.67 4.40 11.06
CA ARG A 37 -12.71 5.38 10.76
C ARG A 37 -14.11 4.94 11.19
N CYS A 38 -14.49 3.69 10.90
CA CYS A 38 -15.83 3.17 11.19
C CYS A 38 -15.84 1.99 12.16
N GLY A 39 -14.68 1.42 12.50
CA GLY A 39 -14.58 0.27 13.41
C GLY A 39 -14.87 -1.08 12.74
N PHE A 40 -15.12 -1.14 11.43
CA PHE A 40 -15.24 -2.39 10.69
C PHE A 40 -13.99 -3.24 10.85
N ALA A 41 -14.16 -4.54 11.16
CA ALA A 41 -13.06 -5.46 11.39
C ALA A 41 -13.09 -6.60 10.35
N ILE A 42 -11.93 -6.87 9.74
CA ILE A 42 -11.72 -7.98 8.82
C ILE A 42 -10.72 -8.95 9.47
N HIS A 43 -10.97 -10.25 9.41
CA HIS A 43 -10.02 -11.22 9.98
C HIS A 43 -8.79 -11.36 9.10
N VAL A 44 -7.61 -11.51 9.72
CA VAL A 44 -6.34 -11.68 8.97
C VAL A 44 -6.33 -12.95 8.13
N ARG A 45 -7.16 -13.95 8.47
CA ARG A 45 -7.40 -15.13 7.63
C ARG A 45 -7.97 -14.79 6.25
N ASP A 46 -8.74 -13.70 6.13
CA ASP A 46 -9.24 -13.24 4.83
C ASP A 46 -8.12 -12.63 3.95
N PHE A 47 -6.95 -12.32 4.54
CA PHE A 47 -5.75 -11.89 3.83
C PHE A 47 -4.84 -13.06 3.42
N GLU A 48 -5.22 -14.31 3.75
CA GLU A 48 -4.45 -15.50 3.39
C GLU A 48 -4.40 -15.66 1.86
N GLY A 49 -3.20 -15.57 1.29
CA GLY A 49 -2.97 -15.60 -0.16
C GLY A 49 -2.76 -14.24 -0.83
N LYS A 50 -2.80 -13.12 -0.10
CA LYS A 50 -2.48 -11.79 -0.66
C LYS A 50 -1.00 -11.45 -0.54
N VAL A 51 -0.31 -11.46 -1.68
CA VAL A 51 1.09 -11.03 -1.78
C VAL A 51 1.16 -9.52 -2.05
N VAL A 52 1.60 -8.74 -1.06
CA VAL A 52 1.92 -7.31 -1.26
C VAL A 52 3.21 -7.22 -2.06
N ARG A 53 3.09 -6.98 -3.37
CA ARG A 53 4.24 -6.78 -4.26
C ARG A 53 4.78 -5.37 -4.06
N THR A 54 5.75 -5.21 -3.17
CA THR A 54 6.59 -4.00 -3.18
C THR A 54 7.52 -4.10 -4.38
N ALA A 55 7.55 -3.04 -5.18
CA ALA A 55 8.38 -2.97 -6.37
C ALA A 55 9.83 -2.68 -5.94
N VAL A 56 10.61 -3.75 -5.75
CA VAL A 56 12.02 -3.68 -5.35
C VAL A 56 12.90 -3.83 -6.59
N VAL A 57 13.85 -2.90 -6.77
CA VAL A 57 14.88 -2.98 -7.80
C VAL A 57 16.20 -3.46 -7.20
N ASP A 58 16.99 -4.16 -8.00
CA ASP A 58 18.35 -4.57 -7.67
C ASP A 58 19.31 -3.38 -7.79
N ARG A 59 19.16 -2.42 -6.87
CA ARG A 59 20.03 -1.25 -6.73
C ARG A 59 20.77 -1.38 -5.41
N ARG A 60 22.09 -1.14 -5.44
CA ARG A 60 22.92 -1.16 -4.24
C ARG A 60 22.78 0.17 -3.49
N CYS A 61 22.43 0.11 -2.22
CA CYS A 61 22.30 1.29 -1.39
C CYS A 61 23.67 1.96 -1.15
N ALA A 62 23.80 3.24 -1.53
CA ALA A 62 25.03 4.02 -1.32
C ALA A 62 25.42 4.21 0.15
N ARG A 63 24.48 4.06 1.09
CA ARG A 63 24.73 4.23 2.53
C ARG A 63 25.19 2.96 3.25
N CYS A 64 24.64 1.80 2.90
CA CYS A 64 24.90 0.56 3.65
C CYS A 64 25.36 -0.62 2.79
N GLY A 65 25.41 -0.47 1.46
CA GLY A 65 25.83 -1.52 0.53
C GLY A 65 24.81 -2.65 0.32
N HIS A 66 23.62 -2.58 0.93
CA HIS A 66 22.57 -3.59 0.72
C HIS A 66 22.01 -3.54 -0.70
N GLU A 67 21.88 -4.71 -1.33
CA GLU A 67 21.27 -4.89 -2.64
C GLU A 67 19.76 -5.06 -2.50
N GLY A 68 18.99 -4.20 -3.17
CA GLY A 68 17.53 -4.16 -3.05
C GLY A 68 17.04 -2.84 -2.47
N MET A 69 16.45 -2.01 -3.32
CA MET A 69 15.79 -0.76 -2.95
C MET A 69 14.36 -0.74 -3.51
N ALA A 70 13.39 -0.33 -2.69
CA ALA A 70 12.01 -0.15 -3.13
C ALA A 70 11.91 1.14 -3.96
N TYR A 71 11.38 1.06 -5.19
CA TYR A 71 11.08 2.26 -5.98
C TYR A 71 9.62 2.67 -5.77
N ARG A 72 9.40 3.97 -5.63
CA ARG A 72 8.07 4.57 -5.62
C ARG A 72 8.10 5.83 -6.46
N THR A 73 7.07 6.04 -7.24
CA THR A 73 6.98 7.21 -8.10
C THR A 73 5.96 8.18 -7.50
N ARG A 74 6.30 9.47 -7.42
CA ARG A 74 5.42 10.49 -6.86
C ARG A 74 5.40 11.68 -7.81
N GLN A 75 4.21 12.05 -8.26
CA GLN A 75 4.01 13.30 -9.00
C GLN A 75 4.16 14.46 -8.01
N MET A 76 5.15 15.32 -8.24
CA MET A 76 5.40 16.49 -7.40
C MET A 76 4.94 17.80 -8.05
N ARG A 77 4.45 17.75 -9.30
CA ARG A 77 4.14 18.88 -10.17
C ARG A 77 3.08 18.48 -11.21
N SER A 78 2.45 19.47 -11.85
CA SER A 78 1.38 19.28 -12.86
C SER A 78 1.79 18.32 -13.98
N ALA A 79 0.82 17.80 -14.73
CA ALA A 79 0.98 16.73 -15.71
C ALA A 79 2.10 16.90 -16.76
N ASP A 80 2.54 18.14 -17.00
CA ASP A 80 3.57 18.51 -17.99
C ASP A 80 5.01 18.15 -17.60
N GLU A 81 5.23 17.79 -16.33
CA GLU A 81 6.56 17.49 -15.84
C GLU A 81 6.57 16.07 -15.26
N GLY A 82 7.36 15.19 -15.89
CA GLY A 82 7.38 13.74 -15.63
C GLY A 82 7.42 13.32 -14.16
N GLN A 83 7.03 12.08 -13.90
CA GLN A 83 6.93 11.55 -12.55
C GLN A 83 8.31 11.40 -11.89
N THR A 84 8.52 11.98 -10.70
CA THR A 84 9.77 11.79 -9.95
C THR A 84 9.82 10.40 -9.34
N VAL A 85 10.97 9.73 -9.45
CA VAL A 85 11.21 8.39 -8.88
C VAL A 85 11.99 8.53 -7.56
N PHE A 86 11.54 7.81 -6.54
CA PHE A 86 12.19 7.74 -5.24
C PHE A 86 12.59 6.30 -4.95
N PHE A 87 13.85 6.07 -4.63
CA PHE A 87 14.36 4.77 -4.20
C PHE A 87 14.58 4.77 -2.70
N THR A 88 14.06 3.75 -2.01
CA THR A 88 14.17 3.60 -0.55
C THR A 88 14.84 2.26 -0.22
N CYS A 89 15.97 2.29 0.49
CA CYS A 89 16.64 1.09 0.94
C CYS A 89 15.74 0.29 1.88
N THR A 90 15.53 -0.99 1.59
CA THR A 90 14.69 -1.87 2.42
C THR A 90 15.30 -2.08 3.80
N ARG A 91 16.65 -2.08 3.90
CA ARG A 91 17.43 -2.29 5.12
C ARG A 91 17.61 -1.04 5.98
N CYS A 92 18.24 0.01 5.44
CA CYS A 92 18.60 1.19 6.23
C CYS A 92 17.64 2.39 6.07
N LYS A 93 16.56 2.23 5.30
CA LYS A 93 15.56 3.26 5.00
C LYS A 93 16.11 4.56 4.40
N PHE A 94 17.34 4.52 3.87
CA PHE A 94 17.92 5.63 3.12
C PHE A 94 17.12 5.85 1.84
N GLN A 95 16.80 7.11 1.55
CA GLN A 95 16.02 7.49 0.40
C GLN A 95 16.84 8.38 -0.52
N GLU A 96 16.85 8.03 -1.81
CA GLU A 96 17.42 8.83 -2.88
C GLU A 96 16.33 9.21 -3.88
N LYS A 97 16.48 10.38 -4.50
CA LYS A 97 15.56 10.92 -5.50
C LYS A 97 16.25 10.91 -6.86
N GLU A 98 15.52 10.48 -7.87
CA GLU A 98 15.94 10.50 -9.27
C GLU A 98 14.89 11.31 -10.03
N ASP A 99 15.26 12.54 -10.38
CA ASP A 99 14.49 13.42 -11.24
C ASP A 99 14.85 13.07 -12.69
N SER A 100 13.86 12.62 -13.47
CA SER A 100 13.98 12.38 -14.92
C SER A 100 13.69 13.64 -15.72
#